data_AF-A0A352R0D6-F1
#
_entry.id   AF-A0A352R0D6-F1
#
_cell.length_a   1.000
_cell.length_b   1.000
_cell.length_c   1.000
_cell.angle_alpha   90.00
_cell.angle_beta   90.00
_cell.angle_gamma   90.00
#
_symmetry.space_group_name_H-M   'P 1'
#
loop_
_entity.id
_entity.type
_entity.pdbx_description
1 polymer ?
#
loop_
_entity_poly.entity_id
_entity_poly.type
_entity_poly.pdbx_seq_one_letter_code
_entity_poly.pdbx_strand_id
1 'polypeptide(L)'
;IGVPAALALWVLAEPLLATLFHYGAMQDRDILLSAASLRAYALGLLAFMLIKVFAPGYFARQDMKTPVRYGIWAMAANMVFNLALIWHFKHVGLAMATTLSAFLNAGLLGWGLKRQGIWLATSGWGIWWLRLGVANGCLLGFLLWLRGSVSNWLEWSMWQRIEHLGLLVLGGLVCYLLVLLLCGVRKHHLQGPIDK
;
A
#
# COMPACT_ATOMS: atom_id res chain seq x y z
N ILE A 1 -9.12 2.80 -1.30
CA ILE A 1 -8.32 2.11 -2.33
C ILE A 1 -6.90 1.81 -1.85
N GLY A 2 -6.26 2.72 -1.10
CA GLY A 2 -4.85 2.52 -0.75
C GLY A 2 -4.51 1.30 0.12
N VAL A 3 -5.27 1.10 1.20
CA VAL A 3 -5.10 -0.04 2.11
C VAL A 3 -5.28 -1.40 1.42
N PRO A 4 -6.38 -1.68 0.69
CA PRO A 4 -6.57 -2.99 0.05
C PRO A 4 -5.51 -3.26 -1.04
N ALA A 5 -5.07 -2.23 -1.77
CA ALA A 5 -4.03 -2.37 -2.77
C ALA A 5 -2.66 -2.72 -2.13
N ALA A 6 -2.30 -2.07 -1.02
CA ALA A 6 -1.08 -2.38 -0.27
C ALA A 6 -1.11 -3.82 0.27
N LEU A 7 -2.25 -4.25 0.84
CA LEU A 7 -2.42 -5.62 1.35
C LEU A 7 -2.37 -6.65 0.23
N ALA A 8 -3.08 -6.43 -0.87
CA ALA A 8 -3.07 -7.34 -2.01
C ALA A 8 -1.65 -7.48 -2.58
N LEU A 9 -0.94 -6.37 -2.77
CA LEU A 9 0.43 -6.38 -3.26
C LEU A 9 1.40 -7.09 -2.29
N TRP A 10 1.21 -6.90 -0.98
CA TRP A 10 2.03 -7.57 0.03
C TRP A 10 1.85 -9.09 0.05
N VAL A 11 0.59 -9.56 -0.05
CA VAL A 11 0.27 -11.00 -0.10
C VAL A 11 0.74 -11.61 -1.42
N LEU A 12 0.54 -10.91 -2.54
CA LEU A 12 0.84 -11.40 -3.88
C LEU A 12 2.29 -11.18 -4.32
N ALA A 13 3.15 -10.57 -3.49
CA ALA A 13 4.51 -10.19 -3.87
C ALA A 13 5.33 -11.34 -4.49
N GLU A 14 5.27 -12.53 -3.92
CA GLU A 14 5.96 -13.73 -4.43
C GLU A 14 5.34 -14.24 -5.73
N PRO A 15 4.02 -14.54 -5.80
CA PRO A 15 3.35 -14.90 -7.06
C PRO A 15 3.65 -13.92 -8.19
N LEU A 16 3.57 -12.61 -7.91
CA LEU A 16 3.71 -11.55 -8.91
C LEU A 16 5.15 -11.50 -9.45
N LEU A 17 6.16 -11.63 -8.59
CA LEU A 17 7.55 -11.71 -9.06
C LEU A 17 7.86 -13.03 -9.75
N ALA A 18 7.33 -14.16 -9.26
CA ALA A 18 7.47 -15.45 -9.92
C ALA A 18 6.81 -15.46 -11.33
N THR A 19 5.67 -14.81 -11.49
CA THR A 19 5.02 -14.72 -12.81
C THR A 19 5.78 -13.81 -13.77
N LEU A 20 6.35 -12.72 -13.26
CA LEU A 20 6.92 -11.65 -14.09
C LEU A 20 8.42 -11.77 -14.35
N PHE A 21 9.17 -12.48 -13.51
CA PHE A 21 10.63 -12.46 -13.57
C PHE A 21 11.29 -13.84 -13.46
N HIS A 22 10.53 -14.90 -13.11
CA HIS A 22 11.10 -16.24 -13.02
C HIS A 22 11.18 -16.88 -14.41
N TYR A 23 12.12 -16.39 -15.20
CA TYR A 23 12.54 -16.94 -16.49
C TYR A 23 14.05 -16.73 -16.69
N GLY A 24 14.66 -17.61 -17.48
CA GLY A 24 16.09 -17.49 -17.83
C GLY A 24 17.02 -17.66 -16.64
N ALA A 25 17.75 -16.60 -16.25
CA ALA A 25 18.82 -16.65 -15.25
C ALA A 25 18.36 -16.40 -13.80
N MET A 26 17.09 -16.05 -13.59
CA MET A 26 16.52 -15.77 -12.27
C MET A 26 16.28 -17.07 -11.49
N GLN A 27 16.92 -17.21 -10.32
CA GLN A 27 16.74 -18.38 -9.45
C GLN A 27 15.59 -18.18 -8.46
N ASP A 28 15.08 -19.27 -7.90
CA ASP A 28 14.03 -19.25 -6.87
C ASP A 28 14.39 -18.34 -5.69
N ARG A 29 15.67 -18.37 -5.30
CA ARG A 29 16.21 -17.53 -4.22
C ARG A 29 16.07 -16.04 -4.54
N ASP A 30 16.33 -15.64 -5.78
CA ASP A 30 16.28 -14.24 -6.18
C ASP A 30 14.85 -13.72 -6.14
N ILE A 31 13.87 -14.55 -6.54
CA ILE A 31 12.45 -14.24 -6.41
C ILE A 31 12.05 -14.03 -4.95
N LEU A 32 12.47 -14.91 -4.03
CA LEU A 32 12.16 -14.77 -2.60
C LEU A 32 12.75 -13.50 -2.01
N LEU A 33 14.00 -13.17 -2.35
CA LEU A 33 14.67 -11.96 -1.88
C LEU A 33 14.04 -10.69 -2.44
N SER A 34 13.75 -10.65 -3.74
CA SER A 34 13.04 -9.54 -4.37
C SER A 34 11.61 -9.37 -3.81
N ALA A 35 10.92 -10.46 -3.48
CA ALA A 35 9.58 -10.41 -2.90
C ALA A 35 9.59 -9.79 -1.50
N ALA A 36 10.62 -10.04 -0.70
CA ALA A 36 10.79 -9.39 0.59
C ALA A 36 10.93 -7.85 0.44
N SER A 37 11.70 -7.38 -0.54
CA SER A 37 11.78 -5.94 -0.84
C SER A 37 10.46 -5.38 -1.35
N LEU A 38 9.75 -6.11 -2.22
CA LEU A 38 8.45 -5.67 -2.73
C LEU A 38 7.42 -5.55 -1.61
N ARG A 39 7.42 -6.48 -0.64
CA ARG A 39 6.60 -6.40 0.57
C ARG A 39 6.89 -5.15 1.40
N ALA A 40 8.16 -4.81 1.57
CA ALA A 40 8.54 -3.58 2.27
C ALA A 40 7.99 -2.34 1.55
N TYR A 41 8.12 -2.26 0.22
CA TYR A 41 7.56 -1.15 -0.57
C TYR A 41 6.02 -1.12 -0.59
N ALA A 42 5.36 -2.28 -0.56
CA ALA A 42 3.90 -2.36 -0.53
C ALA A 42 3.32 -1.64 0.69
N LEU A 43 3.99 -1.72 1.85
CA LEU A 43 3.63 -0.96 3.04
C LEU A 43 3.80 0.56 2.84
N GLY A 44 4.84 0.97 2.12
CA GLY A 44 5.10 2.38 1.77
C GLY A 44 4.07 3.00 0.84
N LEU A 45 3.36 2.18 0.04
CA LEU A 45 2.29 2.65 -0.84
C LEU A 45 1.28 3.54 -0.09
N LEU A 46 0.86 3.12 1.11
CA LEU A 46 -0.07 3.87 1.95
C LEU A 46 0.46 5.27 2.27
N ALA A 47 1.74 5.37 2.67
CA ALA A 47 2.38 6.64 2.96
C ALA A 47 2.45 7.55 1.73
N PHE A 48 2.81 7.01 0.57
CA PHE A 48 2.86 7.79 -0.68
C PHE A 48 1.49 8.33 -1.09
N MET A 49 0.41 7.57 -0.89
CA MET A 49 -0.95 8.07 -1.10
C MET A 49 -1.32 9.17 -0.11
N LEU A 50 -0.99 9.01 1.16
CA LEU A 50 -1.23 10.06 2.17
C LEU A 50 -0.51 11.36 1.82
N ILE A 51 0.75 11.30 1.38
CA ILE A 51 1.50 12.47 0.91
C ILE A 51 0.76 13.16 -0.24
N LYS A 52 0.28 12.40 -1.24
CA LYS A 52 -0.48 12.93 -2.38
C LYS A 52 -1.83 13.54 -1.97
N VAL A 53 -2.44 13.07 -0.89
CA VAL A 53 -3.69 13.62 -0.35
C VAL A 53 -3.43 14.88 0.49
N PHE A 54 -2.35 14.91 1.27
CA PHE A 54 -2.06 16.04 2.15
C PHE A 54 -1.38 17.21 1.44
N ALA A 55 -0.52 16.97 0.45
CA ALA A 55 0.21 18.03 -0.25
C ALA A 55 -0.70 19.09 -0.91
N PRO A 56 -1.79 18.72 -1.64
CA PRO A 56 -2.73 19.70 -2.18
C PRO A 56 -3.38 20.61 -1.12
N GLY A 57 -3.51 20.14 0.13
CA GLY A 57 -4.04 20.95 1.24
C GLY A 57 -3.17 22.17 1.57
N TYR A 58 -1.87 22.08 1.35
CA TYR A 58 -0.95 23.20 1.50
C TYR A 58 -0.93 24.09 0.25
N PHE A 59 -0.96 23.50 -0.94
CA PHE A 59 -0.97 24.25 -2.20
C PHE A 59 -2.24 25.10 -2.37
N ALA A 60 -3.40 24.58 -1.96
CA ALA A 60 -4.65 25.33 -1.93
C ALA A 60 -4.59 26.58 -1.03
N ARG A 61 -3.64 26.62 -0.09
CA ARG A 61 -3.40 27.73 0.84
C ARG A 61 -2.18 28.57 0.47
N GLN A 62 -1.65 28.39 -0.74
CA GLN A 62 -0.44 29.05 -1.23
C GLN A 62 0.81 28.77 -0.36
N ASP A 63 0.78 27.74 0.48
CA ASP A 63 1.95 27.30 1.25
C ASP A 63 2.73 26.25 0.46
N MET A 64 3.71 26.72 -0.30
CA MET A 64 4.62 25.86 -1.07
C MET A 64 5.87 25.48 -0.26
N LYS A 65 6.15 26.16 0.86
CA LYS A 65 7.40 26.01 1.60
C LYS A 65 7.32 24.86 2.60
N THR A 66 6.20 24.71 3.30
CA THR A 66 6.05 23.69 4.33
C THR A 66 6.15 22.25 3.78
N PRO A 67 5.49 21.89 2.66
CA PRO A 67 5.63 20.55 2.08
C PRO A 67 7.06 20.23 1.65
N VAL A 68 7.77 21.22 1.09
CA VAL A 68 9.17 21.07 0.68
C VAL A 68 10.08 20.83 1.89
N ARG A 69 9.90 21.60 2.98
CA ARG A 69 10.66 21.41 4.22
C ARG A 69 10.47 20.02 4.82
N TYR A 70 9.24 19.52 4.88
CA TYR A 70 8.95 18.16 5.34
C TYR A 70 9.53 17.10 4.42
N GLY A 71 9.50 17.32 3.10
CA GLY A 71 10.18 16.47 2.13
C GLY A 71 11.70 16.39 2.36
N ILE A 72 12.36 17.51 2.66
CA ILE A 72 13.79 17.54 2.98
C ILE A 72 14.09 16.77 4.27
N TRP A 73 13.29 16.97 5.33
CA TRP A 73 13.45 16.22 6.58
C TRP A 73 13.25 14.71 6.38
N ALA A 74 12.27 14.33 5.56
CA ALA A 74 12.05 12.94 5.19
C ALA A 74 13.21 12.37 4.39
N MET A 75 13.79 13.13 3.45
CA MET A 75 14.97 12.72 2.69
C MET A 75 16.19 12.55 3.60
N ALA A 76 16.41 13.45 4.56
CA ALA A 76 17.48 13.31 5.54
C ALA A 76 17.27 12.07 6.41
N ALA A 77 16.05 11.84 6.90
CA ALA A 77 15.70 10.63 7.65
C ALA A 77 15.86 9.36 6.81
N ASN A 78 15.56 9.40 5.51
CA ASN A 78 15.78 8.30 4.57
C ASN A 78 17.25 7.89 4.56
N MET A 79 18.15 8.87 4.46
CA MET A 79 19.60 8.63 4.47
C MET A 79 20.04 7.97 5.79
N VAL A 80 19.55 8.47 6.93
CA VAL A 80 19.84 7.89 8.25
C VAL A 80 19.31 6.46 8.36
N PHE A 81 18.07 6.22 7.92
CA PHE A 81 17.48 4.88 7.92
C PHE A 81 18.20 3.92 6.99
N ASN A 82 18.61 4.35 5.80
CA ASN A 82 19.41 3.51 4.91
C ASN A 82 20.70 3.07 5.60
N LEU A 83 21.44 4.00 6.20
CA LEU A 83 22.70 3.68 6.89
C LEU A 83 22.49 2.75 8.10
N ALA A 84 21.40 2.93 8.85
CA ALA A 84 21.09 2.08 10.00
C ALA A 84 20.60 0.67 9.59
N LEU A 85 19.75 0.57 8.56
CA LEU A 85 19.08 -0.67 8.17
C LEU A 85 19.90 -1.51 7.18
N ILE A 86 20.82 -0.92 6.41
CA ILE A 86 21.60 -1.66 5.41
C ILE A 86 22.45 -2.77 6.05
N TRP A 87 22.96 -2.54 7.27
CA TRP A 87 23.81 -3.50 7.97
C TRP A 87 23.05 -4.77 8.39
N HIS A 88 21.79 -4.62 8.79
CA HIS A 88 20.96 -5.72 9.30
C HIS A 88 20.09 -6.37 8.21
N PHE A 89 19.54 -5.58 7.29
CA PHE A 89 18.50 -6.03 6.34
C PHE A 89 18.92 -5.94 4.87
N LYS A 90 20.15 -5.53 4.56
CA LYS A 90 20.69 -5.43 3.19
C LYS A 90 19.72 -4.70 2.24
N HIS A 91 19.30 -5.36 1.15
CA HIS A 91 18.40 -4.82 0.14
C HIS A 91 16.98 -4.57 0.65
N VAL A 92 16.47 -5.39 1.58
CA VAL A 92 15.18 -5.16 2.23
C VAL A 92 15.25 -3.90 3.11
N GLY A 93 16.42 -3.66 3.73
CA GLY A 93 16.67 -2.48 4.54
C GLY A 93 16.50 -1.17 3.79
N LEU A 94 16.94 -1.11 2.53
CA LEU A 94 16.78 0.06 1.67
C LEU A 94 15.30 0.34 1.33
N ALA A 95 14.54 -0.72 1.06
CA ALA A 95 13.10 -0.63 0.79
C ALA A 95 12.31 -0.18 2.05
N MET A 96 12.70 -0.71 3.21
CA MET A 96 12.12 -0.31 4.50
C MET A 96 12.46 1.12 4.87
N ALA A 97 13.71 1.56 4.64
CA ALA A 97 14.12 2.95 4.88
C ALA A 97 13.30 3.93 4.04
N THR A 98 13.07 3.59 2.77
CA THR A 98 12.21 4.38 1.88
C THR A 98 10.79 4.47 2.38
N THR A 99 10.23 3.35 2.80
CA THR A 99 8.88 3.26 3.36
C THR A 99 8.74 4.07 4.64
N LEU A 100 9.69 3.93 5.57
CA LEU A 100 9.66 4.61 6.86
C LEU A 100 9.82 6.13 6.71
N SER A 101 10.70 6.56 5.80
CA SER A 101 10.85 7.97 5.41
C SER A 101 9.56 8.53 4.80
N ALA A 102 8.88 7.76 3.94
CA ALA A 102 7.58 8.18 3.40
C ALA A 102 6.52 8.33 4.51
N PHE A 103 6.48 7.42 5.49
CA PHE A 103 5.59 7.54 6.64
C PHE A 103 5.91 8.77 7.49
N LEU A 104 7.18 9.09 7.70
CA LEU A 104 7.59 10.32 8.37
C LEU A 104 7.06 11.55 7.62
N ASN A 105 7.25 11.60 6.29
CA ASN A 105 6.76 12.71 5.47
C ASN A 105 5.23 12.86 5.56
N ALA A 106 4.50 11.76 5.38
CA ALA A 106 3.04 11.73 5.52
C ALA A 106 2.59 12.20 6.91
N GLY A 107 3.27 11.76 7.97
CA GLY A 107 3.00 12.13 9.35
C GLY A 107 3.23 13.61 9.61
N LEU A 108 4.35 14.18 9.13
CA LEU A 108 4.66 15.60 9.24
C LEU A 108 3.62 16.46 8.52
N LEU A 109 3.27 16.10 7.28
CA LEU A 109 2.23 16.78 6.50
C LEU A 109 0.88 16.74 7.21
N GLY A 110 0.45 15.57 7.68
CA GLY A 110 -0.82 15.40 8.37
C GLY A 110 -0.86 16.16 9.71
N TRP A 111 0.23 16.14 10.47
CA TRP A 111 0.36 16.88 11.72
C TRP A 111 0.34 18.40 11.52
N GLY A 112 1.02 18.90 10.48
CA GLY A 112 1.00 20.31 10.12
C GLY A 112 -0.42 20.79 9.73
N LEU A 113 -1.16 20.00 8.94
CA LEU A 113 -2.56 20.31 8.60
C LEU A 113 -3.47 20.29 9.83
N LYS A 114 -3.26 19.35 10.75
CA LYS A 114 -3.99 19.28 12.02
C LYS A 114 -3.73 20.51 12.88
N ARG A 115 -2.46 20.95 12.99
CA ARG A 115 -2.10 22.17 13.74
C ARG A 115 -2.72 23.44 13.16
N GLN A 116 -2.92 23.49 11.85
CA GLN A 116 -3.58 24.62 11.18
C GLN A 116 -5.12 24.61 11.35
N GLY A 117 -5.68 23.66 12.11
CA GLY A 117 -7.13 23.60 12.40
C GLY A 117 -7.99 23.19 11.20
N ILE A 118 -7.39 22.63 10.15
CA ILE A 118 -8.08 22.32 8.88
C ILE A 118 -8.84 20.99 8.98
N TRP A 119 -8.44 20.13 9.90
CA TRP A 119 -9.10 18.84 10.15
C TRP A 119 -10.41 19.03 10.91
N LEU A 120 -11.51 19.11 10.16
CA LEU A 120 -12.86 18.91 10.69
C LEU A 120 -13.08 17.39 10.80
N ALA A 121 -12.91 16.83 12.00
CA ALA A 121 -13.28 15.45 12.29
C ALA A 121 -14.81 15.34 12.22
N THR A 122 -15.35 15.05 11.04
CA THR A 122 -16.78 14.77 10.86
C THR A 122 -17.17 13.53 11.65
N SER A 123 -18.33 13.51 12.31
CA SER A 123 -18.80 12.32 13.02
C SER A 123 -19.11 11.18 12.04
N GLY A 124 -18.81 9.93 12.41
CA GLY A 124 -19.12 8.74 11.58
C GLY A 124 -17.92 7.90 11.13
N TRP A 125 -16.68 8.28 11.45
CA TRP A 125 -15.48 7.51 11.09
C TRP A 125 -15.46 6.09 11.66
N GLY A 126 -16.03 5.85 12.85
CA GLY A 126 -15.97 4.54 13.50
C GLY A 126 -16.62 3.42 12.66
N ILE A 127 -17.84 3.65 12.17
CA ILE A 127 -18.55 2.69 11.30
C ILE A 127 -17.82 2.53 9.97
N TRP A 128 -17.26 3.61 9.42
CA TRP A 128 -16.45 3.58 8.21
C TRP A 128 -15.18 2.75 8.36
N TRP A 129 -14.43 2.92 9.45
CA TRP A 129 -13.26 2.13 9.77
C TRP A 129 -13.59 0.67 9.98
N LEU A 130 -14.70 0.35 10.65
CA LEU A 130 -15.16 -1.04 10.83
C LEU A 130 -15.46 -1.70 9.47
N ARG A 131 -16.23 -1.03 8.60
CA ARG A 131 -16.55 -1.55 7.24
C ARG A 131 -15.30 -1.76 6.41
N LEU A 132 -14.35 -0.83 6.46
CA LEU A 132 -13.06 -0.97 5.80
C LEU A 132 -12.26 -2.13 6.40
N GLY A 133 -12.25 -2.29 7.72
CA GLY A 133 -11.59 -3.40 8.41
C GLY A 133 -12.13 -4.76 7.94
N VAL A 134 -13.44 -4.92 7.91
CA VAL A 134 -14.10 -6.14 7.42
C VAL A 134 -13.78 -6.40 5.95
N ALA A 135 -13.90 -5.40 5.07
CA ALA A 135 -13.61 -5.57 3.65
C ALA A 135 -12.14 -5.95 3.38
N ASN A 136 -11.19 -5.34 4.10
CA ASN A 136 -9.77 -5.69 3.98
C ASN A 136 -9.47 -7.07 4.59
N GLY A 137 -10.13 -7.43 5.70
CA GLY A 137 -10.01 -8.75 6.31
C GLY A 137 -10.52 -9.87 5.41
N CYS A 138 -11.69 -9.69 4.79
CA CYS A 138 -12.23 -10.64 3.82
C CYS A 138 -11.34 -10.77 2.58
N LEU A 139 -10.85 -9.63 2.03
CA LEU A 139 -9.90 -9.64 0.92
C LEU A 139 -8.63 -10.42 1.28
N LEU A 140 -8.05 -10.15 2.45
CA LEU A 140 -6.84 -10.82 2.91
C LEU A 140 -7.08 -12.33 3.10
N GLY A 141 -8.20 -12.70 3.72
CA GLY A 141 -8.60 -14.10 3.87
C GLY A 141 -8.79 -14.81 2.54
N PHE A 142 -9.46 -14.18 1.58
CA PHE A 142 -9.64 -14.71 0.22
C PHE A 142 -8.30 -14.92 -0.49
N LEU A 143 -7.42 -13.91 -0.46
CA LEU A 143 -6.11 -14.01 -1.09
C LEU A 143 -5.24 -15.07 -0.42
N LEU A 144 -5.21 -15.16 0.91
CA LEU A 144 -4.44 -16.19 1.61
C LEU A 144 -4.96 -17.61 1.35
N TRP A 145 -6.28 -17.77 1.23
CA TRP A 145 -6.89 -19.06 0.93
C TRP A 145 -6.59 -19.54 -0.50
N LEU A 146 -6.73 -18.64 -1.48
CA LEU A 146 -6.62 -19.00 -2.90
C LEU A 146 -5.18 -18.93 -3.43
N ARG A 147 -4.26 -18.25 -2.73
CA ARG A 147 -2.87 -18.09 -3.17
C ARG A 147 -2.13 -19.43 -3.28
N GLY A 148 -2.45 -20.43 -2.46
CA GLY A 148 -1.69 -21.69 -2.42
C GLY A 148 -0.25 -21.52 -1.88
N SER A 149 0.51 -22.62 -1.83
CA SER A 149 1.89 -22.61 -1.34
C SER A 149 2.86 -22.04 -2.38
N VAL A 150 3.95 -21.45 -1.89
CA VAL A 150 5.01 -20.84 -2.73
C VAL A 150 5.66 -21.88 -3.67
N SER A 151 5.79 -23.12 -3.21
CA SER A 151 6.32 -24.23 -4.01
C SER A 151 5.55 -24.43 -5.32
N ASN A 152 4.21 -24.36 -5.26
CA ASN A 152 3.37 -24.57 -6.42
C ASN A 152 3.60 -23.50 -7.48
N TRP A 153 3.81 -22.24 -7.06
CA TRP A 153 4.13 -21.15 -7.97
C TRP A 153 5.46 -21.36 -8.68
N LEU A 154 6.46 -21.92 -8.00
CA LEU A 154 7.78 -22.16 -8.60
C LEU A 154 7.77 -23.34 -9.58
N GLU A 155 6.92 -24.35 -9.35
CA GLU A 155 6.77 -25.51 -10.24
C GLU A 155 5.87 -25.26 -11.45
N TRP A 156 4.89 -24.35 -11.34
CA TRP A 156 3.94 -24.08 -12.41
C TRP A 156 4.58 -23.45 -13.64
N SER A 157 4.03 -23.80 -14.81
CA SER A 157 4.36 -23.18 -16.09
C SER A 157 3.92 -21.71 -16.13
N MET A 158 4.53 -20.92 -17.03
CA MET A 158 4.22 -19.49 -17.19
C MET A 158 2.72 -19.22 -17.40
N TRP A 159 2.05 -20.04 -18.21
CA TRP A 159 0.61 -19.88 -18.48
C TRP A 159 -0.26 -20.17 -17.26
N GLN A 160 0.05 -21.23 -16.51
CA GLN A 160 -0.65 -21.56 -15.26
C GLN A 160 -0.50 -20.45 -14.22
N ARG A 161 0.71 -19.88 -14.12
CA ARG A 161 1.00 -18.73 -13.26
C ARG A 161 0.17 -17.50 -13.64
N ILE A 162 0.09 -17.17 -14.92
CA ILE A 162 -0.71 -16.03 -15.41
C ILE A 162 -2.18 -16.23 -15.10
N GLU A 163 -2.71 -17.43 -15.34
CA GLU A 163 -4.11 -17.77 -15.06
C GLU A 163 -4.44 -17.63 -13.57
N HIS A 164 -3.65 -18.26 -12.70
CA HIS A 164 -3.88 -18.22 -11.25
C HIS A 164 -3.69 -16.81 -10.68
N LEU A 165 -2.72 -16.04 -11.19
CA LEU A 165 -2.54 -14.66 -10.77
C LEU A 165 -3.71 -13.79 -11.24
N GLY A 166 -4.18 -13.99 -12.47
CA GLY A 166 -5.35 -13.31 -13.01
C GLY A 166 -6.60 -13.60 -12.17
N LEU A 167 -6.82 -14.86 -11.79
CA LEU A 167 -7.90 -15.27 -10.90
C LEU A 167 -7.79 -14.63 -9.51
N LEU A 168 -6.60 -14.55 -8.94
CA LEU A 168 -6.37 -13.89 -7.65
C LEU A 168 -6.65 -12.39 -7.71
N VAL A 169 -6.20 -11.71 -8.75
CA VAL A 169 -6.39 -10.27 -8.92
C VAL A 169 -7.86 -9.94 -9.19
N LEU A 170 -8.49 -10.62 -10.15
CA LEU A 170 -9.90 -10.39 -10.49
C LEU A 170 -10.83 -10.86 -9.37
N GLY A 171 -10.59 -12.04 -8.81
CA GLY A 171 -11.35 -12.57 -7.69
C GLY A 171 -11.21 -11.70 -6.43
N GLY A 172 -10.01 -11.21 -6.13
CA GLY A 172 -9.76 -10.28 -5.04
C GLY A 172 -10.48 -8.95 -5.25
N LEU A 173 -10.45 -8.39 -6.46
CA LEU A 173 -11.19 -7.18 -6.81
C LEU A 173 -12.70 -7.37 -6.61
N VAL A 174 -13.26 -8.47 -7.14
CA VAL A 174 -14.68 -8.81 -7.00
C VAL A 174 -15.05 -9.00 -5.53
N CYS A 175 -14.26 -9.77 -4.77
CA CYS A 175 -14.47 -9.99 -3.33
C CYS A 175 -14.50 -8.67 -2.56
N TYR A 176 -13.51 -7.80 -2.77
CA TYR A 176 -13.43 -6.51 -2.09
C TYR A 176 -14.63 -5.62 -2.42
N LEU A 177 -15.03 -5.54 -3.69
CA LEU A 177 -16.18 -4.75 -4.13
C LEU A 177 -17.50 -5.30 -3.58
N LEU A 178 -17.70 -6.63 -3.62
CA LEU A 178 -18.90 -7.27 -3.08
C LEU A 178 -19.03 -7.03 -1.58
N VAL A 179 -17.94 -7.21 -0.81
CA VAL A 179 -17.98 -6.98 0.65
C VAL A 179 -18.26 -5.51 0.96
N LEU A 180 -17.67 -4.57 0.21
CA LEU A 180 -18.00 -3.14 0.38
C LEU A 180 -19.47 -2.83 0.09
N LEU A 181 -20.05 -3.45 -0.96
CA LEU A 181 -21.46 -3.30 -1.30
C LEU A 181 -22.37 -3.90 -0.22
N LEU A 182 -22.06 -5.10 0.27
CA LEU A 182 -22.79 -5.78 1.34
C LEU A 182 -22.72 -5.02 2.68
N CYS A 183 -21.57 -4.42 2.99
CA CYS A 183 -21.40 -3.52 4.13
C CYS A 183 -22.14 -2.17 3.97
N GLY A 184 -22.87 -1.96 2.88
CA GLY A 184 -23.76 -0.80 2.70
C GLY A 184 -23.04 0.48 2.29
N VAL A 185 -21.87 0.40 1.66
CA VAL A 185 -21.23 1.58 1.05
C VAL A 185 -21.99 1.94 -0.23
N ARG A 186 -22.89 2.92 -0.15
CA ARG A 186 -23.66 3.43 -1.29
C ARG A 186 -22.85 4.49 -2.07
N LYS A 187 -23.11 4.59 -3.38
CA LYS A 187 -22.48 5.57 -4.30
C LYS A 187 -22.57 7.03 -3.80
N HIS A 188 -23.62 7.36 -3.05
CA HIS A 188 -23.81 8.69 -2.46
C HIS A 188 -22.73 9.08 -1.44
N HIS A 189 -22.06 8.13 -0.77
CA HIS A 189 -20.94 8.46 0.12
C HIS A 189 -19.60 8.68 -0.62
N LEU A 190 -19.54 8.36 -1.91
CA LEU A 190 -18.35 8.57 -2.76
C LEU A 190 -18.45 9.88 -3.55
N GLN A 191 -19.63 10.49 -3.58
CA GLN A 191 -19.86 11.80 -4.17
C GLN A 191 -19.55 12.84 -3.10
N GLY A 192 -18.70 13.83 -3.43
CA GLY A 192 -18.50 14.99 -2.56
C GLY A 192 -19.83 15.71 -2.30
N PRO A 193 -19.93 16.55 -1.25
CA PRO A 193 -21.16 17.28 -0.99
C PRO A 193 -21.61 17.98 -2.27
N ILE A 194 -22.78 17.59 -2.75
CA ILE A 194 -23.46 18.29 -3.84
C ILE A 194 -23.96 19.56 -3.18
N ASP A 195 -23.20 20.64 -3.33
CA ASP A 195 -23.67 21.98 -2.95
C ASP A 195 -25.04 22.21 -3.60
N LYS A 196 -26.04 22.46 -2.76
CA LYS A 196 -27.34 22.99 -3.14
C LYS A 196 -27.39 24.46 -2.77
#